data_AF-A0A7C9VH18-F1
#
_entry.id   AF-A0A7C9VH18-F1
#
_cell.length_a   1.000
_cell.length_b   1.000
_cell.length_c   1.000
_cell.angle_alpha   90.00
_cell.angle_beta   90.00
_cell.angle_gamma   90.00
#
_symmetry.space_group_name_H-M   'P 1'
#
loop_
_entity.id
_entity.type
_entity.pdbx_description
1 polymer ?
#
loop_
_entity_poly.entity_id
_entity_poly.type
_entity_poly.pdbx_seq_one_letter_code
_entity_poly.pdbx_strand_id
1 'polypeptide(L)'
;TLDAALLSKMSDRGQFKGCIVDGPYALDNALSEEAAKHKNIKGAVAGKADVLLLPNIETANVMYKTLTYTTHSKNGGILVGTAAPVILTSRADSHETKMYSIALAALVASHK
;
A
#
# COMPACT_ATOMS: atom_id res chain seq x y z
N THR A 1 -14.72 -4.72 -5.97
CA THR A 1 -15.56 -3.56 -6.29
C THR A 1 -15.32 -3.16 -7.73
N LEU A 2 -16.14 -2.26 -8.28
CA LEU A 2 -16.02 -1.81 -9.67
C LEU A 2 -14.67 -1.15 -9.95
N ASP A 3 -14.23 -0.22 -9.10
CA ASP A 3 -12.97 0.52 -9.30
C ASP A 3 -11.75 -0.40 -9.33
N ALA A 4 -11.65 -1.34 -8.39
CA ALA A 4 -10.55 -2.30 -8.36
C ALA A 4 -10.53 -3.22 -9.60
N ALA A 5 -11.71 -3.64 -10.08
CA ALA A 5 -11.81 -4.43 -11.31
C ALA A 5 -11.39 -3.63 -12.55
N LEU A 6 -11.74 -2.34 -12.61
CA LEU A 6 -11.32 -1.44 -13.68
C LEU A 6 -9.80 -1.24 -13.68
N LEU A 7 -9.18 -1.03 -12.51
CA LEU A 7 -7.72 -0.91 -12.38
C LEU A 7 -7.00 -2.20 -12.81
N SER A 8 -7.50 -3.37 -12.40
CA SER A 8 -6.97 -4.67 -12.86
C SER A 8 -7.04 -4.78 -14.39
N LYS A 9 -8.17 -4.41 -15.01
CA LYS A 9 -8.30 -4.43 -16.49
C LYS A 9 -7.42 -3.40 -17.20
N MET A 10 -7.13 -2.25 -16.59
CA MET A 10 -6.16 -1.29 -17.12
C MET A 10 -4.74 -1.87 -17.07
N SER A 11 -4.41 -2.64 -16.04
CA SER A 11 -3.15 -3.39 -15.94
C SER A 11 -3.03 -4.45 -17.04
N ASP A 12 -4.08 -5.23 -17.26
CA ASP A 12 -4.13 -6.24 -18.35
C ASP A 12 -3.87 -5.60 -19.72
N ARG A 13 -4.28 -4.33 -19.91
CA ARG A 13 -4.07 -3.54 -21.13
C ARG A 13 -2.69 -2.86 -21.20
N GLY A 14 -1.83 -3.05 -20.20
CA GLY A 14 -0.50 -2.45 -20.16
C GLY A 14 -0.48 -0.94 -19.91
N GLN A 15 -1.55 -0.38 -19.33
CA GLN A 15 -1.61 1.05 -19.01
C GLN A 15 -0.71 1.43 -17.83
N PHE A 16 -0.39 0.48 -16.96
CA PHE A 16 0.61 0.63 -15.91
C PHE A 16 1.93 0.00 -16.38
N LYS A 17 3.03 0.75 -16.22
CA LYS A 17 4.38 0.30 -16.58
C LYS A 17 5.17 -0.01 -15.32
N GLY A 18 5.91 -1.12 -15.33
CA GLY A 18 6.82 -1.47 -14.24
C GLY A 18 6.12 -2.04 -12.99
N CYS A 19 4.82 -2.33 -13.05
CA CYS A 19 4.09 -3.00 -11.98
C CYS A 19 2.96 -3.86 -12.54
N ILE A 20 2.45 -4.76 -11.69
CA ILE A 20 1.25 -5.55 -11.96
C ILE A 20 0.19 -5.09 -10.96
N VAL A 21 -0.97 -4.67 -11.45
CA VAL A 21 -2.12 -4.31 -10.61
C VAL A 21 -3.21 -5.35 -10.79
N ASP A 22 -3.66 -5.93 -9.68
CA ASP A 22 -4.69 -6.96 -9.69
C ASP A 22 -5.69 -6.75 -8.55
N GLY A 23 -6.87 -7.33 -8.69
CA GLY A 23 -7.98 -7.20 -7.76
C GLY A 23 -9.34 -7.35 -8.45
N PRO A 24 -10.45 -7.26 -7.68
CA PRO A 24 -10.53 -6.93 -6.27
C PRO A 24 -10.10 -8.08 -5.35
N TYR A 25 -9.33 -7.76 -4.31
CA TYR A 25 -8.99 -8.69 -3.24
C TYR A 25 -9.48 -8.20 -1.88
N ALA A 26 -9.88 -9.16 -1.05
CA ALA A 26 -9.94 -8.96 0.39
C ALA A 26 -8.50 -8.96 0.95
N LEU A 27 -8.31 -8.39 2.14
CA LEU A 27 -6.98 -8.17 2.72
C LEU A 27 -6.17 -9.48 2.87
N ASP A 28 -6.81 -10.54 3.34
CA ASP A 28 -6.20 -11.86 3.51
C ASP A 28 -5.77 -12.46 2.18
N ASN A 29 -6.59 -12.33 1.14
CA ASN A 29 -6.28 -12.80 -0.21
C ASN A 29 -5.15 -12.00 -0.88
N ALA A 30 -4.91 -10.77 -0.46
CA ALA A 30 -3.81 -9.96 -0.96
C ALA A 30 -2.48 -10.31 -0.27
N LEU A 31 -2.53 -10.71 1.01
CA LEU A 31 -1.34 -10.89 1.86
C LEU A 31 -0.93 -12.34 2.12
N SER A 32 -1.82 -13.32 1.93
CA SER A 32 -1.54 -14.73 2.21
C SER A 32 -1.84 -15.63 1.02
N GLU A 33 -0.79 -16.27 0.49
CA GLU A 33 -0.94 -17.30 -0.54
C GLU A 33 -1.80 -18.47 -0.09
N GLU A 34 -1.77 -18.81 1.20
CA GLU A 34 -2.59 -19.88 1.77
C GLU A 34 -4.08 -19.50 1.74
N ALA A 35 -4.42 -18.29 2.20
CA ALA A 35 -5.80 -17.80 2.16
C ALA A 35 -6.32 -17.72 0.72
N ALA A 36 -5.50 -17.22 -0.20
CA ALA A 36 -5.82 -17.18 -1.62
C ALA A 36 -6.08 -18.58 -2.19
N LYS A 37 -5.23 -19.57 -1.88
CA LYS A 37 -5.41 -20.97 -2.30
C LYS A 37 -6.69 -21.57 -1.72
N HIS A 38 -6.94 -21.42 -0.43
CA HIS A 38 -8.15 -21.93 0.24
C HIS A 38 -9.44 -21.36 -0.37
N LYS A 39 -9.41 -20.10 -0.81
CA LYS A 39 -10.55 -19.43 -1.45
C LYS A 39 -10.54 -19.54 -2.98
N ASN A 40 -9.63 -20.33 -3.54
CA ASN A 40 -9.44 -20.52 -4.99
C ASN A 40 -9.31 -19.19 -5.77
N ILE A 41 -8.68 -18.19 -5.13
CA ILE A 41 -8.38 -16.89 -5.71
C ILE A 41 -7.15 -17.05 -6.60
N LYS A 42 -7.28 -16.58 -7.84
CA LYS A 42 -6.23 -16.61 -8.86
C LYS A 42 -5.77 -15.19 -9.16
N GLY A 43 -4.60 -15.08 -9.78
CA GLY A 43 -3.99 -13.83 -10.18
C GLY A 43 -2.52 -13.77 -9.77
N ALA A 44 -1.75 -12.93 -10.45
CA ALA A 44 -0.30 -12.85 -10.23
C ALA A 44 0.05 -12.22 -8.86
N VAL A 45 -0.86 -11.41 -8.32
CA VAL A 45 -0.67 -10.66 -7.06
C VAL A 45 -1.34 -11.37 -5.87
N ALA A 46 -2.17 -12.38 -6.09
CA ALA A 46 -2.89 -13.09 -5.04
C ALA A 46 -1.92 -13.66 -3.98
N GLY A 47 -2.05 -13.19 -2.75
CA GLY A 47 -1.24 -13.56 -1.60
C GLY A 47 0.18 -12.99 -1.58
N LYS A 48 0.52 -12.12 -2.52
CA LYS A 48 1.89 -11.64 -2.79
C LYS A 48 1.96 -10.13 -2.99
N ALA A 49 0.99 -9.37 -2.47
CA ALA A 49 0.93 -7.94 -2.71
C ALA A 49 2.06 -7.17 -1.99
N ASP A 50 2.88 -6.44 -2.76
CA ASP A 50 3.84 -5.48 -2.23
C ASP A 50 3.18 -4.14 -1.82
N VAL A 51 2.11 -3.76 -2.52
CA VAL A 51 1.38 -2.50 -2.33
C VAL A 51 -0.11 -2.77 -2.23
N LEU A 52 -0.75 -2.20 -1.21
CA LEU A 52 -2.19 -2.25 -1.03
C LEU A 52 -2.82 -0.88 -1.33
N LEU A 53 -3.65 -0.82 -2.37
CA LEU A 53 -4.48 0.34 -2.66
C LEU A 53 -5.83 0.17 -1.97
N LEU A 54 -6.09 0.98 -0.94
CA LEU A 54 -7.33 0.90 -0.18
C LEU A 54 -8.45 1.69 -0.87
N PRO A 55 -9.73 1.28 -0.70
CA PRO A 55 -10.84 1.82 -1.49
C PRO A 55 -11.19 3.28 -1.14
N ASN A 56 -10.82 3.76 0.04
CA ASN A 56 -11.05 5.12 0.51
C ASN A 56 -10.14 5.47 1.70
N ILE A 57 -10.14 6.75 2.08
CA ILE A 57 -9.28 7.29 3.13
C ILE A 57 -9.65 6.75 4.52
N GLU A 58 -10.92 6.47 4.77
CA GLU A 58 -11.41 5.91 6.03
C GLU A 58 -10.81 4.53 6.26
N THR A 59 -10.89 3.66 5.26
CA THR A 59 -10.30 2.31 5.32
C THR A 59 -8.78 2.39 5.46
N ALA A 60 -8.13 3.29 4.73
CA ALA A 60 -6.68 3.52 4.80
C ALA A 60 -6.24 3.95 6.21
N ASN A 61 -6.94 4.92 6.79
CA ASN A 61 -6.65 5.45 8.12
C ASN A 61 -6.91 4.41 9.22
N VAL A 62 -7.99 3.63 9.11
CA VAL A 62 -8.26 2.52 10.04
C VAL A 62 -7.15 1.50 9.97
N MET A 63 -6.78 1.03 8.77
CA MET A 63 -5.70 0.06 8.60
C MET A 63 -4.37 0.58 9.15
N TYR A 64 -3.98 1.81 8.80
CA TYR A 64 -2.75 2.44 9.27
C TYR A 64 -2.69 2.50 10.80
N LYS A 65 -3.78 2.92 11.45
CA LYS A 65 -3.85 3.00 12.91
C LYS A 65 -3.86 1.61 13.54
N THR A 66 -4.61 0.65 13.00
CA THR A 66 -4.59 -0.73 13.49
C THR A 66 -3.16 -1.27 13.47
N LEU A 67 -2.45 -1.16 12.35
CA LEU A 67 -1.05 -1.59 12.27
C LEU A 67 -0.17 -0.86 13.30
N THR A 68 -0.32 0.46 13.42
CA THR A 68 0.48 1.28 14.36
C THR A 68 0.26 0.89 15.82
N TYR A 69 -0.98 0.60 16.22
CA TYR A 69 -1.34 0.41 17.63
C TYR A 69 -1.44 -1.05 18.07
N THR A 70 -1.70 -1.99 17.15
CA THR A 70 -1.94 -3.41 17.48
C THR A 70 -0.85 -4.34 17.00
N THR A 71 0.19 -3.83 16.33
CA THR A 71 1.30 -4.64 15.84
C THR A 71 2.63 -3.95 16.15
N HIS A 72 3.74 -4.68 16.04
CA HIS A 72 5.08 -4.11 16.13
C HIS A 72 5.58 -3.52 14.80
N SER A 73 4.66 -3.01 13.97
CA SER A 73 5.00 -2.40 12.69
C SER A 73 5.80 -1.12 12.86
N LYS A 74 6.77 -0.91 11.96
CA LYS A 74 7.55 0.32 11.86
C LYS A 74 7.03 1.10 10.66
N ASN A 75 6.52 2.29 10.91
CA ASN A 75 5.79 3.06 9.91
C ASN A 75 6.56 4.33 9.53
N GLY A 76 6.42 4.73 8.28
CA GLY A 76 6.94 5.98 7.73
C GLY A 76 6.03 6.41 6.58
N GLY A 77 5.81 7.71 6.45
CA GLY A 77 4.82 8.26 5.52
C GLY A 77 5.32 9.53 4.84
N ILE A 78 5.11 9.59 3.53
CA ILE A 78 5.40 10.76 2.69
C ILE A 78 4.25 10.99 1.72
N LEU A 79 4.08 12.25 1.30
CA LEU A 79 3.30 12.62 0.13
C LEU A 79 4.21 12.62 -1.10
N VAL A 80 3.71 12.00 -2.17
CA VAL A 80 4.37 11.90 -3.49
C VAL A 80 3.56 12.63 -4.56
N GLY A 81 4.18 12.92 -5.71
CA GLY A 81 3.55 13.65 -6.84
C GLY A 81 3.90 15.13 -6.91
N THR A 82 4.54 15.68 -5.88
CA THR A 82 5.15 17.02 -5.86
C THR A 82 6.58 17.00 -6.42
N ALA A 83 7.19 18.19 -6.64
CA ALA A 83 8.56 18.30 -7.17
C ALA A 83 9.66 17.69 -6.26
N ALA A 84 9.35 17.54 -4.97
CA ALA A 84 10.15 16.89 -3.93
C ALA A 84 9.20 16.19 -2.93
N PRO A 85 9.63 15.11 -2.25
CA PRO A 85 8.80 14.42 -1.26
C PRO A 85 8.46 15.34 -0.08
N VAL A 86 7.21 15.27 0.40
CA VAL A 86 6.74 16.07 1.54
C VAL A 86 6.40 15.14 2.70
N ILE A 87 6.98 15.42 3.87
CA ILE A 87 6.73 14.64 5.08
C ILE A 87 5.51 15.23 5.78
N LEU A 88 4.50 14.38 6.03
CA LEU A 88 3.29 14.73 6.77
C LEU A 88 3.20 13.83 8.00
N THR A 89 3.37 14.41 9.18
CA THR A 89 3.32 13.68 10.46
C THR A 89 2.02 13.97 11.19
N SER A 90 1.46 12.96 11.83
CA SER A 90 0.43 13.14 12.85
C SER A 90 1.06 13.66 14.15
N ARG A 91 0.28 14.43 14.92
CA ARG A 91 0.67 14.83 16.28
C ARG A 91 0.93 13.62 17.18
N ALA A 92 0.21 12.53 16.93
CA ALA A 92 0.31 11.29 17.70
C ALA A 92 1.49 10.39 17.28
N ASP A 93 2.22 10.74 16.21
CA ASP A 93 3.33 9.91 15.74
C ASP A 93 4.52 9.95 16.70
N SER A 94 5.11 8.78 16.93
CA SER A 94 6.34 8.63 17.70
C SER A 94 7.53 9.30 17.01
N HIS A 95 8.58 9.60 17.79
CA HIS A 95 9.84 10.09 17.24
C HIS A 95 10.42 9.15 16.18
N GLU A 96 10.31 7.83 16.37
CA GLU A 96 10.75 6.83 15.39
C GLU A 96 9.99 6.92 14.08
N THR A 97 8.66 7.06 14.12
CA THR A 97 7.82 7.21 12.92
C THR A 97 8.25 8.42 12.10
N LYS A 98 8.52 9.55 12.77
CA LYS A 98 9.01 10.77 12.13
C LYS A 98 10.40 10.56 11.50
N MET A 99 11.29 9.87 12.20
CA MET A 99 12.63 9.53 11.69
C MET A 99 12.54 8.62 10.46
N TYR A 100 11.69 7.59 10.47
CA TYR A 100 11.49 6.72 9.32
C TYR A 100 10.88 7.47 8.12
N SER A 101 9.96 8.42 8.35
CA SER A 101 9.45 9.29 7.29
C SER A 101 10.55 10.16 6.67
N ILE A 102 11.50 10.68 7.47
CA ILE A 102 12.67 11.42 6.95
C ILE A 102 13.57 10.51 6.11
N ALA A 103 13.88 9.32 6.62
CA ALA A 103 14.70 8.34 5.90
C ALA A 103 14.05 7.94 4.56
N LEU A 104 12.73 7.69 4.58
CA LEU A 104 11.96 7.37 3.38
C LEU A 104 11.98 8.52 2.37
N ALA A 105 11.78 9.77 2.82
CA ALA A 105 11.85 10.95 1.96
C ALA A 105 13.25 11.11 1.32
N ALA A 106 14.31 10.89 2.09
CA ALA A 106 15.68 10.95 1.59
C ALA A 106 15.96 9.88 0.53
N LEU A 107 15.51 8.64 0.78
CA LEU A 107 15.61 7.53 -0.19
C LEU A 107 14.93 7.90 -1.51
N VAL A 108 13.66 8.32 -1.45
CA VAL A 108 12.89 8.71 -2.64
C VAL A 108 13.49 9.91 -3.36
N ALA A 109 14.02 10.90 -2.63
CA ALA A 109 14.67 12.07 -3.24
C ALA A 109 15.97 11.72 -3.96
N SER A 110 16.69 10.69 -3.50
CA SER A 110 17.96 10.24 -4.09
C SER A 110 17.82 9.38 -5.34
N HIS A 111 16.66 8.75 -5.55
CA HIS A 111 16.40 7.80 -6.66
C HIS A 111 15.58 8.45 -7.79
N LYS A 112 15.98 9.65 -8.25
CA LYS A 112 15.36 10.31 -9.41
C LYS A 112 15.88 9.77 -10.73
#